data_AF-A0A1R3HIW5-F1
#
_entry.id   AF-A0A1R3HIW5-F1
#
_cell.length_a   1.000
_cell.length_b   1.000
_cell.length_c   1.000
_cell.angle_alpha   90.00
_cell.angle_beta   90.00
_cell.angle_gamma   90.00
#
_symmetry.space_group_name_H-M   'P 1'
#
loop_
_entity.id
_entity.type
_entity.pdbx_description
1 polymer ?
#
loop_
_entity_poly.entity_id
_entity_poly.type
_entity_poly.pdbx_seq_one_letter_code
_entity_poly.pdbx_strand_id
1 'polypeptide(L)'
;MNSPAACSQSWSISEDSLRRYVQFASESCIQELLLSASDSESKKFGINGNDGWKVVTLENEVEISKRRSGSLHIFRSRWLLRSVSPEQFITVANAIDAAKQWDSDLVEARYIKDLEDNLSIIRLRFGENSKPLFRKREFIVYERRETMEDGTLVVAVASLPKEIAAGLHPKQNDAIRGLLLQSGWVVEKLEDINSCIVTYVVQLDPAGWLPKCFVNRLNTKLVMIIENLRKLVQPTPPKI
;
A
#
# COMPACT_ATOMS: atom_id res chain seq x y z
N MET A 1 28.50 -23.05 38.50
CA MET A 1 27.43 -23.12 37.49
C MET A 1 27.44 -21.79 36.76
N ASN A 2 28.07 -21.72 35.58
CA ASN A 2 28.08 -20.51 34.76
C ASN A 2 27.00 -20.66 33.70
N SER A 3 25.95 -19.86 33.81
CA SER A 3 24.98 -19.70 32.71
C SER A 3 25.71 -19.10 31.51
N PRO A 4 25.55 -19.64 30.28
CA PRO A 4 26.09 -18.99 29.11
C PRO A 4 25.32 -17.69 28.89
N ALA A 5 26.06 -16.57 28.82
CA ALA A 5 25.52 -15.28 28.43
C ALA A 5 24.82 -15.43 27.07
N ALA A 6 23.56 -14.98 26.99
CA ALA A 6 22.83 -14.92 25.74
C ALA A 6 23.66 -14.07 24.76
N CYS A 7 24.15 -14.72 23.71
CA CYS A 7 24.88 -14.06 22.63
C CYS A 7 23.87 -13.15 21.92
N SER A 8 23.78 -11.89 22.33
CA SER A 8 23.09 -10.84 21.60
C SER A 8 23.93 -10.48 20.38
N GLN A 9 24.03 -11.40 19.43
CA GLN A 9 24.52 -11.08 18.10
C GLN A 9 23.54 -10.07 17.52
N SER A 10 23.95 -8.81 17.50
CA SER A 10 23.33 -7.76 16.69
C SER A 10 23.43 -8.21 15.24
N TRP A 11 22.37 -8.85 14.75
CA TRP A 11 22.27 -9.22 13.34
C TRP A 11 22.25 -7.93 12.53
N SER A 12 23.30 -7.69 11.75
CA SER A 12 23.40 -6.55 10.84
C SER A 12 23.49 -7.07 9.40
N ILE A 13 22.48 -6.75 8.60
CA ILE A 13 22.52 -6.93 7.15
C ILE A 13 23.48 -5.89 6.54
N SER A 14 24.33 -6.29 5.59
CA SER A 14 25.16 -5.33 4.85
C SER A 14 24.29 -4.43 3.97
N GLU A 15 24.76 -3.24 3.63
CA GLU A 15 24.01 -2.32 2.77
C GLU A 15 23.74 -2.92 1.39
N ASP A 16 24.71 -3.62 0.82
CA ASP A 16 24.56 -4.28 -0.48
C ASP A 16 23.52 -5.41 -0.43
N SER A 17 23.53 -6.22 0.63
CA SER A 17 22.53 -7.28 0.81
C SER A 17 21.14 -6.70 1.01
N LEU A 18 21.02 -5.60 1.77
CA LEU A 18 19.76 -4.89 1.94
C LEU A 18 19.26 -4.35 0.60
N ARG A 19 20.11 -3.64 -0.14
CA ARG A 19 19.76 -3.07 -1.45
C ARG A 19 19.26 -4.15 -2.42
N ARG A 20 20.04 -5.22 -2.61
CA ARG A 20 19.65 -6.34 -3.51
C ARG A 20 18.34 -6.99 -3.08
N TYR A 21 18.16 -7.22 -1.78
CA TYR A 21 16.92 -7.79 -1.26
C TYR A 21 15.72 -6.89 -1.57
N VAL A 22 15.81 -5.60 -1.24
CA VAL A 22 14.69 -4.66 -1.40
C VAL A 22 14.41 -4.42 -2.88
N GLN A 23 15.44 -4.34 -3.73
CA GLN A 23 15.29 -4.23 -5.18
C GLN A 23 14.49 -5.41 -5.74
N PHE A 24 14.91 -6.65 -5.45
CA PHE A 24 14.19 -7.86 -5.88
C PHE A 24 12.75 -7.93 -5.32
N ALA A 25 12.57 -7.64 -4.03
CA ALA A 25 11.26 -7.67 -3.39
C ALA A 25 10.31 -6.62 -4.01
N SER A 26 10.82 -5.42 -4.29
CA SER A 26 10.05 -4.34 -4.90
C SER A 26 9.66 -4.61 -6.35
N GLU A 27 10.52 -5.25 -7.14
CA GLU A 27 10.18 -5.69 -8.51
C GLU A 27 9.05 -6.71 -8.50
N SER A 28 9.12 -7.68 -7.59
CA SER A 28 8.06 -8.67 -7.41
C SER A 28 6.74 -8.00 -7.03
N CYS A 29 6.79 -6.99 -6.14
CA CYS A 29 5.61 -6.23 -5.76
C CYS A 29 5.03 -5.42 -6.93
N ILE A 30 5.87 -4.77 -7.75
CA ILE A 30 5.43 -4.06 -8.96
C ILE A 30 4.71 -5.01 -9.91
N GLN A 31 5.27 -6.19 -10.17
CA GLN A 31 4.66 -7.19 -11.05
C GLN A 31 3.28 -7.62 -10.55
N GLU A 32 3.13 -7.91 -9.25
CA GLU A 32 1.84 -8.28 -8.66
C GLU A 32 0.80 -7.15 -8.72
N LEU A 33 1.23 -5.90 -8.57
CA LEU A 33 0.36 -4.74 -8.72
C LEU A 33 -0.14 -4.57 -10.16
N LEU A 34 0.77 -4.67 -11.14
CA LEU A 34 0.43 -4.61 -12.56
C LEU A 34 -0.53 -5.73 -12.95
N LEU A 35 -0.25 -6.97 -12.56
CA LEU A 35 -1.14 -8.11 -12.80
C LEU A 35 -2.53 -7.85 -12.21
N SER A 36 -2.59 -7.37 -10.97
CA SER A 36 -3.87 -7.04 -10.30
C SER A 36 -4.67 -5.95 -11.02
N ALA A 37 -3.99 -5.03 -11.73
CA ALA A 37 -4.61 -3.97 -12.53
C ALA A 37 -5.08 -4.45 -13.92
N SER A 38 -4.21 -5.16 -14.65
CA SER A 38 -4.48 -5.67 -16.01
C SER A 38 -5.60 -6.70 -16.07
N ASP A 39 -5.79 -7.49 -15.01
CA ASP A 39 -6.80 -8.56 -14.94
C ASP A 39 -8.25 -8.09 -15.19
N SER A 40 -8.51 -6.77 -15.13
CA SER A 40 -9.84 -6.19 -15.33
C SER A 40 -10.25 -5.94 -16.79
N GLU A 41 -9.32 -5.90 -17.74
CA GLU A 41 -9.67 -5.73 -19.17
C GLU A 41 -10.36 -6.95 -19.76
N SER A 42 -10.10 -8.14 -19.21
CA SER A 42 -10.76 -9.40 -19.59
C SER A 42 -12.30 -9.32 -19.51
N LYS A 43 -12.84 -8.54 -18.57
CA LYS A 43 -14.28 -8.28 -18.44
C LYS A 43 -14.84 -7.33 -19.50
N LYS A 44 -14.04 -6.38 -20.01
CA LYS A 44 -14.45 -5.49 -21.13
C LYS A 44 -14.64 -6.26 -22.43
N PHE A 45 -13.90 -7.35 -22.63
CA PHE A 45 -13.96 -8.18 -23.84
C PHE A 45 -14.86 -9.41 -23.71
N GLY A 46 -15.68 -9.52 -22.65
CA GLY A 46 -16.67 -10.60 -22.50
C GLY A 46 -16.06 -11.99 -22.28
N ILE A 47 -14.78 -12.08 -21.96
CA ILE A 47 -14.14 -13.35 -21.60
C ILE A 47 -14.41 -13.57 -20.11
N ASN A 48 -15.32 -14.50 -19.80
CA ASN A 48 -15.60 -14.96 -18.44
C ASN A 48 -14.42 -15.77 -17.89
N GLY A 49 -13.27 -15.11 -17.68
CA GLY A 49 -12.20 -15.62 -16.85
C GLY A 49 -12.61 -15.50 -15.39
N ASN A 50 -12.71 -16.62 -14.68
CA ASN A 50 -12.90 -16.61 -13.23
C ASN A 50 -11.57 -16.23 -12.55
N ASP A 51 -11.21 -14.95 -12.63
CA ASP A 51 -9.98 -14.31 -12.12
C ASP A 51 -9.85 -14.33 -10.58
N GLY A 52 -10.87 -14.86 -9.89
CA GLY A 52 -10.94 -14.94 -8.44
C GLY A 52 -11.29 -13.62 -7.74
N TRP A 53 -11.42 -12.51 -8.48
CA TRP A 53 -11.82 -11.21 -7.96
C TRP A 53 -13.34 -11.11 -7.86
N LYS A 54 -13.84 -11.00 -6.63
CA LYS A 54 -15.26 -10.80 -6.33
C LYS A 54 -15.53 -9.33 -6.04
N VAL A 55 -16.38 -8.70 -6.84
CA VAL A 55 -16.84 -7.32 -6.60
C VAL A 55 -17.62 -7.28 -5.28
N VAL A 56 -17.25 -6.35 -4.42
CA VAL A 56 -17.85 -6.12 -3.09
C VAL A 56 -18.75 -4.91 -3.13
N THR A 57 -18.35 -3.85 -3.82
CA THR A 57 -19.05 -2.56 -3.87
C THR A 57 -18.77 -1.89 -5.21
N LEU A 58 -19.78 -1.24 -5.78
CA LEU A 58 -19.67 -0.35 -6.92
C LEU A 58 -20.44 0.93 -6.59
N GLU A 59 -19.75 1.99 -6.18
CA GLU A 59 -20.36 3.26 -5.78
C GLU A 59 -19.54 4.42 -6.36
N ASN A 60 -20.20 5.47 -6.88
CA ASN A 60 -19.53 6.69 -7.36
C ASN A 60 -18.36 6.44 -8.36
N GLU A 61 -18.50 5.54 -9.34
CA GLU A 61 -17.41 5.15 -10.28
C GLU A 61 -16.18 4.50 -9.59
N VAL A 62 -16.35 4.01 -8.37
CA VAL A 62 -15.38 3.20 -7.62
C VAL A 62 -15.81 1.74 -7.64
N GLU A 63 -15.01 0.86 -8.28
CA GLU A 63 -15.18 -0.59 -8.11
C GLU A 63 -14.26 -1.08 -7.00
N ILE A 64 -14.82 -1.74 -5.99
CA ILE A 64 -14.06 -2.45 -4.97
C ILE A 64 -14.24 -3.95 -5.20
N SER A 65 -13.14 -4.66 -5.36
CA SER A 65 -13.13 -6.12 -5.45
C SER A 65 -12.19 -6.74 -4.42
N LYS A 66 -12.40 -8.02 -4.12
CA LYS A 66 -11.54 -8.79 -3.23
C LYS A 66 -11.25 -10.16 -3.80
N ARG A 67 -10.04 -10.66 -3.55
CA ARG A 67 -9.59 -12.00 -3.91
C ARG A 67 -9.01 -12.69 -2.67
N ARG A 68 -9.21 -14.00 -2.55
CA ARG A 68 -8.59 -14.78 -1.47
C ARG A 68 -7.12 -15.05 -1.84
N SER A 69 -6.21 -14.80 -0.90
CA SER A 69 -4.78 -15.13 -1.02
C SER A 69 -4.33 -15.84 0.25
N GLY A 70 -4.26 -17.18 0.16
CA GLY A 70 -4.03 -18.04 1.32
C GLY A 70 -5.10 -17.87 2.41
N SER A 71 -4.67 -17.46 3.61
CA SER A 71 -5.51 -17.18 4.77
C SER A 71 -6.04 -15.73 4.82
N LEU A 72 -5.51 -14.85 3.96
CA LEU A 72 -5.81 -13.43 3.92
C LEU A 72 -6.63 -13.08 2.66
N HIS A 73 -7.08 -11.84 2.59
CA HIS A 73 -7.72 -11.28 1.41
C HIS A 73 -6.87 -10.15 0.84
N ILE A 74 -6.80 -10.10 -0.48
CA ILE A 74 -6.29 -8.95 -1.23
C ILE A 74 -7.51 -8.14 -1.64
N PHE A 75 -7.42 -6.83 -1.48
CA PHE A 75 -8.43 -5.89 -1.93
C PHE A 75 -7.86 -5.09 -3.09
N ARG A 76 -8.72 -4.83 -4.07
CA ARG A 76 -8.45 -3.96 -5.18
C ARG A 76 -9.55 -2.93 -5.24
N SER A 77 -9.18 -1.69 -5.48
CA SER A 77 -10.12 -0.65 -5.81
C SER A 77 -9.69 0.02 -7.10
N ARG A 78 -10.63 0.25 -8.01
CA ARG A 78 -10.38 0.83 -9.34
C ARG A 78 -11.27 2.05 -9.52
N TRP A 79 -10.68 3.14 -9.98
CA TRP A 79 -11.33 4.42 -10.21
C TRP A 79 -11.06 4.94 -11.59
N LEU A 80 -12.07 5.55 -12.19
CA LEU A 80 -11.90 6.45 -13.30
C LEU A 80 -11.85 7.88 -12.76
N LEU A 81 -10.70 8.54 -12.83
CA LEU A 81 -10.56 9.94 -12.47
C LEU A 81 -10.56 10.79 -13.73
N ARG A 82 -11.65 11.54 -13.92
CA ARG A 82 -11.78 12.52 -15.01
C ARG A 82 -11.12 13.85 -14.64
N SER A 83 -10.50 14.50 -15.61
CA SER A 83 -9.86 15.82 -15.43
C SER A 83 -8.73 15.82 -14.38
N VAL A 84 -8.08 14.68 -14.19
CA VAL A 84 -6.92 14.45 -13.34
C VAL A 84 -5.88 13.68 -14.15
N SER A 85 -4.68 14.24 -14.31
CA SER A 85 -3.57 13.51 -14.94
C SER A 85 -2.93 12.51 -13.98
N PRO A 86 -2.26 11.46 -14.49
CA PRO A 86 -1.47 10.54 -13.67
C PRO A 86 -0.48 11.26 -12.73
N GLU A 87 0.20 12.29 -13.23
CA GLU A 87 1.21 13.05 -12.49
C GLU A 87 0.59 13.88 -11.37
N GLN A 88 -0.59 14.48 -11.61
CA GLN A 88 -1.35 15.20 -10.59
C GLN A 88 -1.76 14.27 -9.45
N PHE A 89 -2.29 13.09 -9.80
CA PHE A 89 -2.66 12.09 -8.80
C PHE A 89 -1.45 11.63 -7.98
N ILE A 90 -0.36 11.26 -8.65
CA ILE A 90 0.86 10.78 -8.00
C ILE A 90 1.48 11.83 -7.09
N THR A 91 1.44 13.11 -7.47
CA THR A 91 1.93 14.21 -6.61
C THR A 91 1.20 14.25 -5.26
N VAL A 92 -0.12 14.02 -5.25
CA VAL A 92 -0.92 13.98 -4.02
C VAL A 92 -0.74 12.67 -3.25
N ALA A 93 -0.65 11.54 -3.96
CA ALA A 93 -0.52 10.22 -3.36
C ALA A 93 0.86 9.97 -2.73
N ASN A 94 1.93 10.48 -3.35
CA ASN A 94 3.33 10.25 -2.93
C ASN A 94 3.87 11.33 -2.00
N ALA A 95 3.17 12.44 -1.82
CA ALA A 95 3.54 13.39 -0.79
C ALA A 95 3.32 12.73 0.58
N ILE A 96 4.39 12.16 1.14
CA ILE A 96 4.42 11.54 2.47
C ILE A 96 3.86 12.51 3.53
N ASP A 97 4.07 13.82 3.35
CA ASP A 97 3.50 14.87 4.19
C ASP A 97 2.00 15.10 3.94
N ALA A 98 1.52 14.82 2.72
CA ALA A 98 0.09 14.81 2.40
C ALA A 98 -0.60 13.51 2.80
N ALA A 99 0.13 12.42 3.08
CA ALA A 99 -0.46 11.16 3.53
C ALA A 99 -1.32 11.34 4.79
N LYS A 100 -0.91 12.25 5.69
CA LYS A 100 -1.70 12.65 6.87
C LYS A 100 -2.99 13.40 6.53
N GLN A 101 -3.06 14.04 5.36
CA GLN A 101 -4.22 14.83 4.94
C GLN A 101 -5.37 13.92 4.48
N TRP A 102 -5.04 12.77 3.87
CA TRP A 102 -6.05 11.81 3.42
C TRP A 102 -6.22 10.59 4.34
N ASP A 103 -5.20 10.24 5.13
CA ASP A 103 -5.27 9.22 6.17
C ASP A 103 -5.10 9.83 7.57
N SER A 104 -6.24 10.15 8.20
CA SER A 104 -6.26 10.72 9.56
C SER A 104 -5.76 9.74 10.63
N ASP A 105 -5.66 8.45 10.32
CA ASP A 105 -5.14 7.46 11.26
C ASP A 105 -3.59 7.47 11.27
N LEU A 106 -2.95 7.96 10.21
CA LEU A 106 -1.50 8.06 10.06
C LEU A 106 -0.95 9.29 10.80
N VAL A 107 -0.21 9.07 11.89
CA VAL A 107 0.33 10.15 12.73
C VAL A 107 1.77 10.51 12.36
N GLU A 108 2.49 9.60 11.72
CA GLU A 108 3.87 9.79 11.29
C GLU A 108 4.16 8.94 10.06
N ALA A 109 4.82 9.57 9.09
CA ALA A 109 5.51 8.89 8.02
C ALA A 109 6.91 9.50 7.93
N ARG A 110 7.94 8.68 8.13
CA ARG A 110 9.33 9.13 8.31
C ARG A 110 10.26 8.30 7.45
N TYR A 111 11.05 8.96 6.61
CA TYR A 111 12.14 8.31 5.89
C TYR A 111 13.18 7.73 6.86
N ILE A 112 13.54 6.46 6.66
CA ILE A 112 14.61 5.77 7.39
C ILE A 112 15.88 5.78 6.56
N LYS A 113 15.78 5.42 5.27
CA LYS A 113 16.95 5.22 4.41
C LYS A 113 16.57 5.29 2.93
N ASP A 114 17.38 5.98 2.13
CA ASP A 114 17.31 5.91 0.67
C ASP A 114 18.26 4.84 0.16
N LEU A 115 17.78 3.98 -0.72
CA LEU A 115 18.56 2.92 -1.36
C LEU A 115 18.95 3.34 -2.79
N GLU A 116 18.00 3.94 -3.51
CA GLU A 116 18.11 4.50 -4.86
C GLU A 116 17.13 5.68 -5.01
N ASP A 117 17.23 6.44 -6.10
CA ASP A 117 16.39 7.62 -6.35
C ASP A 117 14.88 7.32 -6.34
N ASN A 118 14.52 6.09 -6.67
CA ASN A 118 13.14 5.61 -6.73
C ASN A 118 12.82 4.54 -5.68
N LEU A 119 13.71 4.28 -4.73
CA LEU A 119 13.59 3.21 -3.76
C LEU A 119 14.04 3.65 -2.36
N SER A 120 13.08 3.80 -1.45
CA SER A 120 13.32 4.26 -0.08
C SER A 120 12.69 3.33 0.95
N ILE A 121 13.21 3.35 2.18
CA ILE A 121 12.66 2.68 3.35
C ILE A 121 12.02 3.74 4.25
N ILE A 122 10.75 3.53 4.61
CA ILE A 122 9.92 4.48 5.35
C ILE A 122 9.31 3.78 6.57
N ARG A 123 9.21 4.53 7.67
CA ARG A 123 8.41 4.17 8.84
C ARG A 123 7.03 4.82 8.72
N LEU A 124 5.98 4.02 8.84
CA LEU A 124 4.61 4.49 9.00
C LEU A 124 4.16 4.18 10.43
N ARG A 125 3.58 5.15 11.14
CA ARG A 125 3.01 4.96 12.47
C ARG A 125 1.59 5.50 12.52
N PHE A 126 0.73 4.70 13.12
CA PHE A 126 -0.68 4.99 13.30
C PHE A 126 -0.99 5.32 14.76
N GLY A 127 -1.90 6.26 14.96
CA GLY A 127 -2.25 6.82 16.27
C GLY A 127 -2.94 5.84 17.22
N GLU A 128 -3.10 6.27 18.47
CA GLU A 128 -3.85 5.50 19.48
C GLU A 128 -5.37 5.56 19.25
N ASN A 129 -5.84 6.59 18.55
CA ASN A 129 -7.25 6.78 18.19
C ASN A 129 -7.58 6.20 16.81
N SER A 130 -6.62 5.56 16.16
CA SER A 130 -6.83 4.93 14.86
C SER A 130 -7.83 3.79 14.97
N LYS A 131 -8.40 3.39 13.82
CA LYS A 131 -9.26 2.22 13.72
C LYS A 131 -8.60 1.00 14.39
N PRO A 132 -9.37 0.02 14.92
CA PRO A 132 -8.82 -1.15 15.62
C PRO A 132 -7.71 -1.92 14.90
N LEU A 133 -7.69 -1.87 13.55
CA LEU A 133 -6.65 -2.47 12.71
C LEU A 133 -5.34 -1.67 12.64
N PHE A 134 -5.32 -0.40 13.02
CA PHE A 134 -4.14 0.45 12.92
C PHE A 134 -3.74 1.02 14.28
N ARG A 135 -4.59 0.87 15.29
CA ARG A 135 -4.34 1.36 16.64
C ARG A 135 -2.98 0.89 17.17
N LYS A 136 -2.12 1.87 17.48
CA LYS A 136 -0.75 1.68 17.98
C LYS A 136 0.13 0.82 17.05
N ARG A 137 -0.14 0.81 15.73
CA ARG A 137 0.67 0.03 14.79
C ARG A 137 1.73 0.85 14.11
N GLU A 138 2.86 0.21 13.87
CA GLU A 138 3.90 0.72 13.00
C GLU A 138 4.25 -0.29 11.91
N PHE A 139 4.68 0.22 10.77
CA PHE A 139 5.14 -0.54 9.62
C PHE A 139 6.49 0.01 9.18
N ILE A 140 7.43 -0.88 8.91
CA ILE A 140 8.71 -0.54 8.29
C ILE A 140 8.63 -1.09 6.87
N VAL A 141 8.43 -0.18 5.91
CA VAL A 141 8.13 -0.54 4.52
C VAL A 141 9.23 -0.06 3.60
N TYR A 142 9.44 -0.76 2.50
CA TYR A 142 10.02 -0.12 1.32
C TYR A 142 8.92 0.55 0.51
N GLU A 143 9.29 1.58 -0.23
CA GLU A 143 8.48 2.21 -1.27
C GLU A 143 9.33 2.28 -2.54
N ARG A 144 8.81 1.73 -3.64
CA ARG A 144 9.40 1.86 -4.97
C ARG A 144 8.47 2.63 -5.90
N ARG A 145 9.04 3.53 -6.68
CA ARG A 145 8.34 4.30 -7.72
C ARG A 145 8.88 3.89 -9.09
N GLU A 146 8.02 3.56 -10.03
CA GLU A 146 8.45 3.13 -11.36
C GLU A 146 7.51 3.71 -12.41
N THR A 147 8.07 4.15 -13.53
CA THR A 147 7.31 4.57 -14.71
C THR A 147 7.56 3.54 -15.80
N MET A 148 6.51 2.85 -16.22
CA MET A 148 6.57 1.85 -17.28
C MET A 148 6.77 2.50 -18.65
N GLU A 149 7.17 1.72 -19.66
CA GLU A 149 7.41 2.21 -21.02
C GLU A 149 6.17 2.84 -21.67
N ASP A 150 4.97 2.37 -21.30
CA ASP A 150 3.69 2.89 -21.78
C ASP A 150 3.23 4.16 -21.03
N GLY A 151 4.02 4.63 -20.06
CA GLY A 151 3.71 5.78 -19.22
C GLY A 151 2.88 5.46 -17.97
N THR A 152 2.57 4.18 -17.71
CA THR A 152 1.91 3.77 -16.47
C THR A 152 2.82 4.04 -15.26
N LEU A 153 2.28 4.73 -14.25
CA LEU A 153 3.00 5.01 -13.02
C LEU A 153 2.64 3.96 -11.96
N VAL A 154 3.65 3.37 -11.32
CA VAL A 154 3.47 2.37 -10.26
C VAL A 154 4.20 2.79 -9.01
N VAL A 155 3.51 2.68 -7.87
CA VAL A 155 4.09 2.90 -6.54
C VAL A 155 3.84 1.65 -5.72
N ALA A 156 4.91 0.92 -5.41
CA ALA A 156 4.86 -0.35 -4.70
C ALA A 156 5.36 -0.19 -3.26
N VAL A 157 4.58 -0.68 -2.30
CA VAL A 157 4.84 -0.56 -0.86
C VAL A 157 4.64 -1.90 -0.17
N ALA A 158 5.67 -2.41 0.50
CA ALA A 158 5.50 -3.58 1.37
C ALA A 158 6.47 -3.57 2.56
N SER A 159 6.11 -4.32 3.60
CA SER A 159 6.93 -4.42 4.80
C SER A 159 8.21 -5.20 4.57
N LEU A 160 9.29 -4.74 5.19
CA LEU A 160 10.51 -5.52 5.30
C LEU A 160 10.30 -6.74 6.22
N PRO A 161 11.04 -7.84 5.99
CA PRO A 161 11.08 -8.97 6.93
C PRO A 161 11.37 -8.50 8.35
N LYS A 162 10.80 -9.19 9.33
CA LYS A 162 10.83 -8.80 10.75
C LYS A 162 12.26 -8.55 11.24
N GLU A 163 13.21 -9.36 10.82
CA GLU A 163 14.62 -9.31 11.19
C GLU A 163 15.30 -8.07 10.59
N ILE A 164 15.07 -7.80 9.29
CA ILE A 164 15.55 -6.59 8.60
C ILE A 164 14.95 -5.33 9.24
N ALA A 165 13.64 -5.32 9.45
CA ALA A 165 12.95 -4.22 10.08
C ALA A 165 13.47 -3.96 11.50
N ALA A 166 13.76 -5.01 12.28
CA ALA A 166 14.31 -4.88 13.63
C ALA A 166 15.76 -4.37 13.64
N GLY A 167 16.58 -4.77 12.66
CA GLY A 167 17.95 -4.26 12.51
C GLY A 167 18.01 -2.79 12.11
N LEU A 168 17.07 -2.32 11.28
CA LEU A 168 16.98 -0.92 10.86
C LEU A 168 16.28 -0.03 11.88
N HIS A 169 15.21 -0.53 12.48
CA HIS A 169 14.41 0.20 13.46
C HIS A 169 13.89 -0.77 14.53
N PRO A 170 14.58 -0.92 15.67
CA PRO A 170 14.12 -1.78 16.76
C PRO A 170 12.70 -1.41 17.20
N LYS A 171 11.91 -2.43 17.59
CA LYS A 171 10.52 -2.24 18.02
C LYS A 171 10.48 -1.49 19.35
N GLN A 172 9.70 -0.42 19.42
CA GLN A 172 9.46 0.33 20.66
C GLN A 172 8.40 -0.38 21.52
N ASN A 173 8.50 -0.26 22.85
CA ASN A 173 7.73 -1.06 23.82
C ASN A 173 6.20 -0.87 23.75
N ASP A 174 5.71 0.18 23.11
CA ASP A 174 4.31 0.59 23.05
C ASP A 174 3.64 0.39 21.67
N ALA A 175 4.41 0.10 20.63
CA ALA A 175 3.93 -0.07 19.26
C ALA A 175 3.81 -1.56 18.88
N ILE A 176 2.77 -1.94 18.13
CA ILE A 176 2.62 -3.26 17.51
C ILE A 176 3.17 -3.18 16.09
N ARG A 177 4.20 -3.96 15.76
CA ARG A 177 4.71 -4.00 14.39
C ARG A 177 3.77 -4.82 13.51
N GLY A 178 3.09 -4.15 12.58
CA GLY A 178 2.24 -4.78 11.59
C GLY A 178 3.04 -5.35 10.42
N LEU A 179 2.37 -6.12 9.57
CA LEU A 179 2.94 -6.69 8.35
C LEU A 179 2.05 -6.34 7.14
N LEU A 180 2.52 -5.40 6.33
CA LEU A 180 1.92 -5.06 5.04
C LEU A 180 2.55 -5.96 3.98
N LEU A 181 1.79 -6.94 3.48
CA LEU A 181 2.32 -7.91 2.50
C LEU A 181 2.52 -7.27 1.14
N GLN A 182 1.57 -6.43 0.73
CA GLN A 182 1.67 -5.60 -0.46
C GLN A 182 0.67 -4.45 -0.37
N SER A 183 1.04 -3.32 -0.93
CA SER A 183 0.14 -2.22 -1.22
C SER A 183 0.72 -1.38 -2.34
N GLY A 184 -0.13 -0.66 -3.05
CA GLY A 184 0.38 0.26 -4.04
C GLY A 184 -0.66 0.80 -4.97
N TRP A 185 -0.21 1.69 -5.82
CA TRP A 185 -0.99 2.36 -6.86
C TRP A 185 -0.47 1.93 -8.23
N VAL A 186 -1.38 1.64 -9.15
CA VAL A 186 -1.13 1.59 -10.59
C VAL A 186 -1.97 2.67 -11.23
N VAL A 187 -1.34 3.61 -11.93
CA VAL A 187 -2.00 4.77 -12.51
C VAL A 187 -1.79 4.74 -14.02
N GLU A 188 -2.85 4.34 -14.71
CA GLU A 188 -2.89 4.16 -16.15
C GLU A 188 -3.41 5.45 -16.79
N LYS A 189 -2.68 6.00 -17.76
CA LYS A 189 -3.14 7.16 -18.53
C LYS A 189 -4.26 6.74 -19.48
N LEU A 190 -5.26 7.60 -19.68
CA LEU A 190 -6.27 7.42 -20.72
C LEU A 190 -5.99 8.27 -21.96
N GLU A 191 -6.62 7.91 -23.08
CA GLU A 191 -6.49 8.63 -24.36
C GLU A 191 -6.99 10.08 -24.27
N ASP A 192 -7.97 10.36 -23.39
CA ASP A 192 -8.42 11.71 -23.15
C ASP A 192 -7.39 12.51 -22.33
N ILE A 193 -7.09 13.71 -22.83
CA ILE A 193 -6.14 14.63 -22.21
C ILE A 193 -6.66 14.94 -20.79
N ASN A 194 -5.93 14.46 -19.78
CA ASN A 194 -6.20 14.63 -18.35
C ASN A 194 -7.21 13.67 -17.72
N SER A 195 -7.26 12.40 -18.10
CA SER A 195 -7.89 11.39 -17.23
C SER A 195 -6.96 10.22 -16.97
N CYS A 196 -7.19 9.53 -15.86
CA CYS A 196 -6.45 8.34 -15.50
C CYS A 196 -7.35 7.29 -14.85
N ILE A 197 -6.95 6.03 -15.01
CA ILE A 197 -7.46 4.95 -14.19
C ILE A 197 -6.47 4.73 -13.05
N VAL A 198 -6.97 4.80 -11.83
CA VAL A 198 -6.17 4.50 -10.64
C VAL A 198 -6.65 3.16 -10.09
N THR A 199 -5.73 2.22 -9.95
CA THR A 199 -5.95 0.95 -9.26
C THR A 199 -5.12 0.94 -7.98
N TYR A 200 -5.78 0.87 -6.82
CA TYR A 200 -5.13 0.62 -5.54
C TYR A 200 -5.27 -0.85 -5.16
N VAL A 201 -4.18 -1.46 -4.74
CA VAL A 201 -4.18 -2.82 -4.21
C VAL A 201 -3.65 -2.78 -2.79
N VAL A 202 -4.22 -3.61 -1.92
CA VAL A 202 -3.73 -3.78 -0.56
C VAL A 202 -3.98 -5.19 -0.04
N GLN A 203 -2.96 -5.72 0.62
CA GLN A 203 -3.00 -6.94 1.39
C GLN A 203 -2.27 -6.71 2.70
N LEU A 204 -3.03 -6.70 3.79
CA LEU A 204 -2.52 -6.43 5.12
C LEU A 204 -2.73 -7.65 6.02
N ASP A 205 -1.68 -8.03 6.75
CA ASP A 205 -1.80 -8.91 7.90
C ASP A 205 -1.90 -8.04 9.17
N PRO A 206 -2.98 -8.15 9.95
CA PRO A 206 -3.10 -7.44 11.20
C PRO A 206 -2.05 -7.77 12.27
N ALA A 207 -1.22 -8.81 12.11
CA ALA A 207 -0.17 -9.19 13.05
C ALA A 207 -0.65 -9.23 14.52
N GLY A 208 -1.77 -9.92 14.77
CA GLY A 208 -2.38 -10.03 16.10
C GLY A 208 -3.77 -10.69 16.06
N TRP A 209 -4.36 -10.91 17.24
CA TRP A 209 -5.71 -11.48 17.32
C TRP A 209 -6.76 -10.41 17.01
N LEU A 210 -7.45 -10.57 15.88
CA LEU A 210 -8.65 -9.81 15.53
C LEU A 210 -9.76 -10.78 15.10
N PRO A 211 -11.01 -10.61 15.58
CA PRO A 211 -12.10 -11.45 15.13
C PRO A 211 -12.34 -11.28 13.63
N LYS A 212 -12.66 -12.39 12.93
CA LYS A 212 -12.80 -12.43 11.46
C LYS A 212 -13.82 -11.43 10.91
N CYS A 213 -14.89 -11.13 11.66
CA CYS A 213 -15.89 -10.13 11.26
C CYS A 213 -15.32 -8.71 11.21
N PHE A 214 -14.38 -8.36 12.09
CA PHE A 214 -13.71 -7.06 12.09
C PHE A 214 -12.75 -6.95 10.92
N VAL A 215 -11.95 -7.98 10.63
CA VAL A 215 -11.07 -8.01 9.46
C VAL A 215 -11.87 -7.76 8.18
N ASN A 216 -13.00 -8.45 8.01
CA ASN A 216 -13.85 -8.28 6.83
C ASN A 216 -14.50 -6.88 6.73
N ARG A 217 -14.93 -6.27 7.85
CA ARG A 217 -15.57 -4.95 7.88
C ARG A 217 -14.58 -3.78 7.82
N LEU A 218 -13.35 -3.99 8.30
CA LEU A 218 -12.26 -3.00 8.28
C LEU A 218 -11.62 -2.88 6.91
N ASN A 219 -11.53 -3.98 6.16
CA ASN A 219 -10.96 -3.94 4.81
C ASN A 219 -11.80 -3.13 3.83
N THR A 220 -13.13 -3.08 3.99
CA THR A 220 -14.00 -2.14 3.24
C THR A 220 -13.73 -0.67 3.61
N LYS A 221 -13.30 -0.40 4.86
CA LYS A 221 -12.98 0.96 5.34
C LYS A 221 -11.57 1.44 5.01
N LEU A 222 -10.65 0.53 4.69
CA LEU A 222 -9.35 0.90 4.08
C LEU A 222 -9.58 1.56 2.72
N VAL A 223 -10.62 1.12 2.00
CA VAL A 223 -11.00 1.72 0.73
C VAL A 223 -11.62 3.12 0.90
N MET A 224 -12.18 3.46 2.07
CA MET A 224 -12.67 4.82 2.34
C MET A 224 -11.56 5.87 2.47
N ILE A 225 -10.31 5.48 2.72
CA ILE A 225 -9.16 6.40 2.63
C ILE A 225 -9.11 7.01 1.22
N ILE A 226 -9.59 6.27 0.22
CA ILE A 226 -9.58 6.75 -1.15
C ILE A 226 -10.70 7.76 -1.47
N GLU A 227 -11.81 7.76 -0.73
CA GLU A 227 -12.77 8.87 -0.89
C GLU A 227 -12.16 10.21 -0.45
N ASN A 228 -11.31 10.20 0.58
CA ASN A 228 -10.59 11.41 1.01
C ASN A 228 -9.57 11.85 -0.05
N LEU A 229 -8.79 10.90 -0.60
CA LEU A 229 -7.87 11.18 -1.72
C LEU A 229 -8.60 11.76 -2.93
N ARG A 230 -9.74 11.18 -3.33
CA ARG A 230 -10.54 11.71 -4.43
C ARG A 230 -10.99 13.14 -4.16
N LYS A 231 -11.42 13.47 -2.94
CA LYS A 231 -11.83 14.83 -2.57
C LYS A 231 -10.67 15.83 -2.65
N LEU A 232 -9.44 15.40 -2.37
CA LEU A 232 -8.26 16.26 -2.49
C LEU A 232 -7.87 16.49 -3.95
N VAL A 233 -7.97 15.45 -4.80
CA VAL A 233 -7.54 15.51 -6.20
C VAL A 233 -8.64 16.08 -7.12
N GLN A 234 -9.91 15.94 -6.74
CA GLN A 234 -11.08 16.51 -7.40
C GLN A 234 -11.90 17.33 -6.39
N PRO A 235 -11.45 18.54 -6.02
CA PRO A 235 -12.26 19.42 -5.19
C PRO A 235 -13.58 19.70 -5.91
N THR A 236 -14.69 19.30 -5.30
CA THR A 236 -16.02 19.56 -5.86
C THR A 236 -16.18 21.07 -5.98
N PRO A 237 -16.56 21.63 -7.13
CA PRO A 237 -16.85 23.06 -7.21
C PRO A 237 -17.93 23.40 -6.16
N PRO A 238 -17.80 24.53 -5.45
CA PRO A 238 -18.79 24.91 -4.46
C PRO A 238 -20.17 24.92 -5.13
N LYS A 239 -21.15 24.29 -4.47
CA LYS A 239 -22.55 24.42 -4.87
C LYS A 239 -22.89 25.92 -4.76
N ILE A 240 -23.08 26.56 -5.90
CA ILE A 240 -23.61 27.93 -6.02
C ILE A 240 -25.08 27.88 -5.60
#